data_AF-A0A669BNI9-F1
#
_entry.id   AF-A0A669BNI9-F1
#
_cell.length_a   1.000
_cell.length_b   1.000
_cell.length_c   1.000
_cell.angle_alpha   90.00
_cell.angle_beta   90.00
_cell.angle_gamma   90.00
#
_symmetry.space_group_name_H-M   'P 1'
#
loop_
_entity.id
_entity.type
_entity.pdbx_description
1 polymer ?
#
loop_
_entity_poly.entity_id
_entity_poly.type
_entity_poly.pdbx_seq_one_letter_code
_entity_poly.pdbx_strand_id
1 'polypeptide(L)'
;MGACQSFREMCDREKDTNVRLSLPAVCVVWQTAMIILFGVFIRYDHESDAHWVEHRKHLNLTDIENDFYFRYPSFQDVHVMIFVGFGFLMTFLKRYSFGGVGFNFLIAAFGIQWALLMQGWFHSLDYTDGKIKIGIENLINADFCVAGCLIAYGALLGKVSPVQLMVLTLFGITLFAVEEFIILSLIHARDAGGSMVIHTFGAYYGLSISWMLYRPNLHQSSRLQGSVYHSDVFAMIGTLFLWMFWPSFNSAICDHGDGQHRAAINTYLCLASTVLTTVAISSLFQKHGKLDMVHIQNSTLAGGVAAGTAAEFMLMPYGCLIVGFCCGVISTLGYIFLTPFMEKRLKIQDTCGIHNLHAMPGVIGGIVGAVTAASASVEVYGHEGLVNTFDFEGKFKDMVPTTQGGHQAAGLCVALCFGIGGGIIVGAILRLPIWGDPADDDCFDDETYWEVPEEEEEVSSSFICLGFVLFSYQTNDAVIAFCCSRLYCIQSPLDGSTAQFWDYSHILM
;
A
#
# COMPACT_ATOMS: atom_id res chain seq x y z
N MET A 1 -19.39 4.43 -33.70
CA MET A 1 -19.32 5.64 -32.83
C MET A 1 -20.55 5.78 -31.93
N GLY A 2 -21.78 5.49 -32.38
CA GLY A 2 -23.00 5.62 -31.56
C GLY A 2 -23.07 4.74 -30.29
N ALA A 3 -22.55 3.51 -30.31
CA ALA A 3 -22.57 2.63 -29.12
C ALA A 3 -21.62 3.08 -28.00
N CYS A 4 -20.42 3.59 -28.34
CA CYS A 4 -19.49 4.20 -27.38
C CYS A 4 -20.05 5.48 -26.74
N GLN A 5 -20.79 6.27 -27.53
CA GLN A 5 -21.40 7.52 -27.06
C GLN A 5 -22.56 7.24 -26.10
N SER A 6 -23.41 6.27 -26.44
CA SER A 6 -24.50 5.78 -25.58
C SER A 6 -24.01 5.13 -24.28
N PHE A 7 -22.89 4.40 -24.30
CA PHE A 7 -22.30 3.83 -23.08
C PHE A 7 -21.72 4.91 -22.15
N ARG A 8 -21.06 5.94 -22.70
CA ARG A 8 -20.59 7.09 -21.90
C ARG A 8 -21.73 7.85 -21.24
N GLU A 9 -22.77 8.20 -22.01
CA GLU A 9 -23.95 8.92 -21.48
C GLU A 9 -24.71 8.11 -20.41
N MET A 10 -24.66 6.77 -20.47
CA MET A 10 -25.22 5.92 -19.42
C MET A 10 -24.38 5.96 -18.13
N CYS A 11 -23.05 5.97 -18.24
CA CYS A 11 -22.13 6.01 -17.11
C CYS A 11 -22.00 7.39 -16.46
N ASP A 12 -22.28 8.47 -17.19
CA ASP A 12 -22.13 9.85 -16.73
C ASP A 12 -23.43 10.43 -16.11
N ARG A 13 -24.31 9.57 -15.58
CA ARG A 13 -25.55 9.96 -14.86
C ARG A 13 -25.23 10.58 -13.49
N GLU A 14 -26.22 11.27 -12.92
CA GLU A 14 -26.17 11.79 -11.56
C GLU A 14 -25.80 10.66 -10.58
N LYS A 15 -24.73 10.88 -9.82
CA LYS A 15 -24.14 9.86 -8.95
C LYS A 15 -24.78 9.95 -7.56
N ASP A 16 -25.35 8.85 -7.10
CA ASP A 16 -25.87 8.71 -5.74
C ASP A 16 -24.83 7.99 -4.87
N THR A 17 -24.23 8.71 -3.92
CA THR A 17 -23.22 8.18 -3.00
C THR A 17 -23.82 7.42 -1.82
N ASN A 18 -25.15 7.31 -1.74
CA ASN A 18 -25.82 6.58 -0.68
C ASN A 18 -25.62 5.06 -0.79
N VAL A 19 -24.59 4.57 -0.10
CA VAL A 19 -24.23 3.15 -0.05
C VAL A 19 -24.91 2.38 1.10
N ARG A 20 -25.94 2.95 1.75
CA ARG A 20 -26.60 2.36 2.93
C ARG A 20 -27.12 0.93 2.71
N LEU A 21 -27.48 0.57 1.49
CA LEU A 21 -27.90 -0.78 1.13
C LEU A 21 -26.80 -1.57 0.42
N SER A 22 -26.10 -0.96 -0.54
CA SER A 22 -25.14 -1.66 -1.39
C SER A 22 -23.90 -2.13 -0.62
N LEU A 23 -23.32 -1.28 0.25
CA LEU A 23 -22.14 -1.65 1.02
C LEU A 23 -22.42 -2.77 2.02
N PRO A 24 -23.44 -2.69 2.90
CA PRO A 24 -23.77 -3.80 3.78
C PRO A 24 -24.14 -5.08 3.03
N ALA A 25 -24.85 -4.98 1.89
CA ALA A 25 -25.20 -6.14 1.09
C ALA A 25 -23.94 -6.85 0.55
N VAL A 26 -22.99 -6.12 -0.02
CA VAL A 26 -21.72 -6.69 -0.50
C VAL A 26 -20.94 -7.34 0.65
N CYS A 27 -20.76 -6.62 1.77
CA CYS A 27 -20.03 -7.15 2.92
C CYS A 27 -20.67 -8.43 3.49
N VAL A 28 -21.98 -8.44 3.70
CA VAL A 28 -22.69 -9.60 4.26
C VAL A 28 -22.70 -10.78 3.29
N VAL A 29 -23.00 -10.54 2.01
CA VAL A 29 -23.06 -11.63 1.01
C VAL A 29 -21.68 -12.25 0.84
N TRP A 30 -20.63 -11.46 0.71
CA TRP A 30 -19.29 -12.00 0.50
C TRP A 30 -18.69 -12.61 1.76
N GLN A 31 -18.92 -12.04 2.94
CA GLN A 31 -18.49 -12.69 4.18
C GLN A 31 -19.22 -14.02 4.41
N THR A 32 -20.51 -14.09 4.06
CA THR A 32 -21.26 -15.36 4.09
C THR A 32 -20.68 -16.36 3.09
N ALA A 33 -20.32 -15.91 1.88
CA ALA A 33 -19.65 -16.75 0.89
C ALA A 33 -18.29 -17.25 1.41
N MET A 34 -17.49 -16.40 2.06
CA MET A 34 -16.21 -16.81 2.67
C MET A 34 -16.42 -17.87 3.74
N ILE A 35 -17.41 -17.72 4.62
CA ILE A 35 -17.73 -18.74 5.64
C ILE A 35 -18.07 -20.08 4.99
N ILE A 36 -18.92 -20.08 3.95
CA ILE A 36 -19.29 -21.29 3.23
C ILE A 36 -18.06 -21.92 2.56
N LEU A 37 -17.29 -21.14 1.81
CA LEU A 37 -16.12 -21.63 1.08
C LEU A 37 -15.02 -22.12 2.03
N PHE A 38 -14.77 -21.45 3.16
CA PHE A 38 -13.85 -21.93 4.19
C PHE A 38 -14.35 -23.24 4.81
N GLY A 39 -15.64 -23.32 5.16
CA GLY A 39 -16.24 -24.56 5.67
C GLY A 39 -16.09 -25.73 4.70
N VAL A 40 -16.23 -25.47 3.40
CA VAL A 40 -16.08 -26.48 2.34
C VAL A 40 -14.62 -26.85 2.09
N PHE A 41 -13.72 -25.88 1.93
CA PHE A 41 -12.38 -26.12 1.38
C PHE A 41 -11.25 -26.04 2.40
N ILE A 42 -11.25 -25.11 3.36
CA ILE A 42 -10.07 -24.80 4.17
C ILE A 42 -9.96 -25.71 5.40
N ARG A 43 -8.79 -26.27 5.65
CA ARG A 43 -8.44 -27.05 6.85
C ARG A 43 -7.06 -26.63 7.35
N TYR A 44 -6.81 -26.86 8.64
CA TYR A 44 -5.47 -26.79 9.19
C TYR A 44 -4.55 -27.79 8.48
N ASP A 45 -3.33 -27.36 8.22
CA ASP A 45 -2.26 -28.26 7.81
C ASP A 45 -1.77 -29.12 8.99
N HIS A 46 -0.78 -29.98 8.74
CA HIS A 46 -0.28 -30.89 9.76
C HIS A 46 0.45 -30.20 10.93
N GLU A 47 0.97 -28.99 10.71
CA GLU A 47 1.69 -28.19 11.73
C GLU A 47 0.74 -27.39 12.63
N SER A 48 -0.41 -26.97 12.09
CA SER A 48 -1.44 -26.22 12.81
C SER A 48 -2.55 -27.10 13.38
N ASP A 49 -2.67 -28.35 12.93
CA ASP A 49 -3.64 -29.32 13.44
C ASP A 49 -3.25 -29.86 14.84
N ALA A 50 -4.25 -30.16 15.67
CA ALA A 50 -4.05 -30.68 17.03
C ALA A 50 -3.30 -32.03 17.08
N HIS A 51 -3.27 -32.78 15.97
CA HIS A 51 -2.48 -34.01 15.84
C HIS A 51 -0.97 -33.77 15.68
N TRP A 52 -0.49 -32.51 15.69
CA TRP A 52 0.94 -32.17 15.68
C TRP A 52 1.77 -32.97 16.71
N VAL A 53 1.22 -33.21 17.91
CA VAL A 53 1.90 -33.97 18.97
C VAL A 53 2.21 -35.42 18.56
N GLU A 54 1.37 -36.01 17.71
CA GLU A 54 1.59 -37.36 17.16
C GLU A 54 2.50 -37.30 15.94
N HIS A 55 2.27 -36.32 15.06
CA HIS A 55 3.07 -36.09 13.87
C HIS A 55 4.56 -35.90 14.20
N ARG A 56 4.87 -35.01 15.16
CA ARG A 56 6.23 -34.76 15.62
C ARG A 56 6.89 -36.02 16.20
N LYS A 57 6.14 -36.84 16.95
CA LYS A 57 6.67 -38.10 17.49
C LYS A 57 6.97 -39.11 16.39
N HIS A 58 6.11 -39.18 15.38
CA HIS A 58 6.29 -40.10 14.25
C HIS A 58 7.52 -39.74 13.40
N LEU A 59 7.77 -38.45 13.19
CA LEU A 59 8.90 -37.96 12.40
C LEU A 59 10.16 -37.64 13.23
N ASN A 60 10.13 -37.90 14.54
CA ASN A 60 11.19 -37.53 15.50
C ASN A 60 11.55 -36.03 15.46
N LEU A 61 10.55 -35.18 15.27
CA LEU A 61 10.67 -33.72 15.30
C LEU A 61 10.46 -33.17 16.72
N THR A 62 10.97 -31.97 16.91
CA THR A 62 10.83 -31.12 18.07
C THR A 62 9.87 -29.98 17.77
N ASP A 63 9.34 -29.32 18.80
CA ASP A 63 8.37 -28.23 18.57
C ASP A 63 9.00 -27.04 17.84
N ILE A 64 10.32 -26.81 17.99
CA ILE A 64 11.00 -25.71 17.29
C ILE A 64 11.06 -25.93 15.78
N GLU A 65 10.90 -27.15 15.28
CA GLU A 65 10.88 -27.48 13.85
C GLU A 65 9.54 -27.15 13.17
N ASN A 66 8.52 -26.73 13.93
CA ASN A 66 7.28 -26.21 13.38
C ASN A 66 7.54 -24.86 12.70
N ASP A 67 7.20 -24.73 11.42
CA ASP A 67 7.52 -23.55 10.60
C ASP A 67 6.96 -22.25 11.17
N PHE A 68 5.90 -22.33 11.99
CA PHE A 68 5.39 -21.22 12.78
C PHE A 68 6.51 -20.45 13.51
N TYR A 69 7.44 -21.14 14.17
CA TYR A 69 8.46 -20.46 14.96
C TYR A 69 9.49 -19.69 14.14
N PHE A 70 9.71 -20.08 12.87
CA PHE A 70 10.65 -19.42 11.98
C PHE A 70 9.98 -18.32 11.14
N ARG A 71 8.74 -18.54 10.70
CA ARG A 71 8.04 -17.61 9.80
C ARG A 71 7.07 -16.66 10.48
N TYR A 72 6.57 -16.94 11.69
CA TYR A 72 5.61 -16.04 12.36
C TYR A 72 6.13 -14.61 12.56
N PRO A 73 7.42 -14.36 12.92
CA PRO A 73 7.95 -13.00 12.97
C PRO A 73 7.88 -12.28 11.62
N SER A 74 8.21 -12.98 10.53
CA SER A 74 8.12 -12.42 9.18
C SER A 74 6.66 -12.12 8.79
N PHE A 75 5.73 -13.00 9.16
CA PHE A 75 4.30 -12.74 9.02
C PHE A 75 3.88 -11.47 9.75
N GLN A 76 4.26 -11.29 11.02
CA GLN A 76 3.89 -10.10 11.78
C GLN A 76 4.38 -8.81 11.10
N ASP A 77 5.62 -8.80 10.63
CA ASP A 77 6.21 -7.66 9.94
C ASP A 77 5.45 -7.32 8.65
N VAL A 78 5.18 -8.32 7.81
CA VAL A 78 4.39 -8.17 6.57
C VAL A 78 2.97 -7.69 6.90
N HIS A 79 2.33 -8.28 7.89
CA HIS A 79 0.98 -7.90 8.32
C HIS A 79 0.93 -6.44 8.78
N VAL A 80 1.95 -5.96 9.52
CA VAL A 80 2.03 -4.54 9.91
C VAL A 80 2.20 -3.65 8.67
N MET A 81 2.97 -4.07 7.66
CA MET A 81 3.07 -3.33 6.40
C MET A 81 1.72 -3.19 5.69
N ILE A 82 0.89 -4.23 5.69
CA ILE A 82 -0.45 -4.22 5.08
C ILE A 82 -1.41 -3.26 5.81
N PHE A 83 -1.52 -3.38 7.13
CA PHE A 83 -2.56 -2.66 7.88
C PHE A 83 -2.12 -1.27 8.33
N VAL A 84 -0.87 -1.11 8.77
CA VAL A 84 -0.32 0.17 9.25
C VAL A 84 0.48 0.87 8.16
N GLY A 85 1.37 0.15 7.47
CA GLY A 85 2.24 0.70 6.44
C GLY A 85 1.47 1.40 5.32
N PHE A 86 0.76 0.63 4.50
CA PHE A 86 -0.10 1.17 3.43
C PHE A 86 -1.21 2.06 4.00
N GLY A 87 -1.90 1.61 5.05
CA GLY A 87 -3.01 2.33 5.66
C GLY A 87 -2.66 3.77 6.05
N PHE A 88 -1.58 3.97 6.81
CA PHE A 88 -1.15 5.31 7.20
C PHE A 88 -0.46 6.05 6.06
N LEU A 89 0.29 5.40 5.17
CA LEU A 89 0.91 6.10 4.02
C LEU A 89 -0.14 6.85 3.19
N MET A 90 -1.33 6.27 3.05
CA MET A 90 -2.45 6.86 2.31
C MET A 90 -3.23 7.93 3.08
N THR A 91 -2.88 8.23 4.33
CA THR A 91 -3.51 9.32 5.13
C THR A 91 -2.94 10.71 4.85
N PHE A 92 -2.05 10.85 3.87
CA PHE A 92 -1.49 12.17 3.52
C PHE A 92 -2.56 13.17 3.03
N LEU A 93 -3.66 12.67 2.45
CA LEU A 93 -4.78 13.50 2.02
C LEU A 93 -5.49 14.12 3.23
N LYS A 94 -5.47 15.45 3.32
CA LYS A 94 -5.90 16.21 4.50
C LYS A 94 -7.34 15.97 4.96
N ARG A 95 -8.24 15.54 4.05
CA ARG A 95 -9.66 15.28 4.32
C ARG A 95 -10.10 13.88 3.89
N TYR A 96 -9.15 12.96 3.70
CA TYR A 96 -9.42 11.57 3.30
C TYR A 96 -8.65 10.57 4.16
N SER A 97 -8.40 10.91 5.43
CA SER A 97 -7.64 10.05 6.34
C SER A 97 -8.45 8.81 6.73
N PHE A 98 -9.77 8.94 6.94
CA PHE A 98 -10.63 7.81 7.31
C PHE A 98 -10.78 6.84 6.13
N GLY A 99 -10.98 7.35 4.92
CA GLY A 99 -10.94 6.56 3.70
C GLY A 99 -9.58 5.91 3.46
N GLY A 100 -8.48 6.63 3.71
CA GLY A 100 -7.12 6.11 3.62
C GLY A 100 -6.91 4.86 4.48
N VAL A 101 -7.09 4.97 5.80
CA VAL A 101 -6.83 3.85 6.72
C VAL A 101 -7.99 2.85 6.83
N GLY A 102 -9.23 3.34 6.84
CA GLY A 102 -10.44 2.54 7.04
C GLY A 102 -10.79 1.68 5.83
N PHE A 103 -10.68 2.22 4.61
CA PHE A 103 -10.89 1.38 3.41
C PHE A 103 -9.69 0.49 3.10
N ASN A 104 -8.47 0.87 3.48
CA ASN A 104 -7.33 -0.05 3.50
C ASN A 104 -7.64 -1.27 4.38
N PHE A 105 -8.17 -1.02 5.58
CA PHE A 105 -8.56 -2.11 6.49
C PHE A 105 -9.66 -3.00 5.88
N LEU A 106 -10.67 -2.41 5.25
CA LEU A 106 -11.74 -3.16 4.56
C LEU A 106 -11.18 -4.06 3.44
N ILE A 107 -10.34 -3.50 2.56
CA ILE A 107 -9.69 -4.24 1.47
C ILE A 107 -8.86 -5.40 2.02
N ALA A 108 -8.04 -5.13 3.04
CA ALA A 108 -7.16 -6.15 3.60
C ALA A 108 -7.94 -7.27 4.30
N ALA A 109 -8.93 -6.94 5.13
CA ALA A 109 -9.72 -7.93 5.87
C ALA A 109 -10.51 -8.88 4.96
N PHE A 110 -11.06 -8.37 3.85
CA PHE A 110 -11.69 -9.23 2.85
C PHE A 110 -10.65 -9.96 2.00
N GLY A 111 -9.62 -9.25 1.56
CA GLY A 111 -8.62 -9.74 0.62
C GLY A 111 -7.84 -10.94 1.16
N ILE A 112 -7.43 -10.96 2.43
CA ILE A 112 -6.70 -12.10 3.01
C ILE A 112 -7.53 -13.37 3.00
N GLN A 113 -8.84 -13.28 3.27
CA GLN A 113 -9.74 -14.45 3.25
C GLN A 113 -9.87 -14.98 1.83
N TRP A 114 -10.05 -14.09 0.86
CA TRP A 114 -10.20 -14.48 -0.53
C TRP A 114 -8.88 -15.00 -1.13
N ALA A 115 -7.74 -14.44 -0.74
CA ALA A 115 -6.41 -14.88 -1.16
C ALA A 115 -6.09 -16.30 -0.68
N LEU A 116 -6.40 -16.63 0.59
CA LEU A 116 -6.23 -17.99 1.12
C LEU A 116 -7.00 -19.05 0.31
N LEU A 117 -8.16 -18.71 -0.23
CA LEU A 117 -8.90 -19.59 -1.15
C LEU A 117 -8.26 -19.63 -2.54
N MET A 118 -8.02 -18.45 -3.14
CA MET A 118 -7.52 -18.34 -4.51
C MET A 118 -6.13 -18.95 -4.67
N GLN A 119 -5.16 -18.54 -3.86
CA GLN A 119 -3.82 -19.13 -3.86
C GLN A 119 -3.86 -20.59 -3.39
N GLY A 120 -4.72 -20.89 -2.41
CA GLY A 120 -4.92 -22.24 -1.91
C GLY A 120 -5.34 -23.25 -2.97
N TRP A 121 -6.21 -22.87 -3.91
CA TRP A 121 -6.59 -23.74 -5.04
C TRP A 121 -5.43 -24.05 -5.99
N PHE A 122 -4.44 -23.17 -6.11
CA PHE A 122 -3.28 -23.37 -6.99
C PHE A 122 -2.12 -24.08 -6.30
N HIS A 123 -1.91 -23.82 -5.00
CA HIS A 123 -0.66 -24.20 -4.31
C HIS A 123 -0.85 -25.16 -3.13
N SER A 124 -2.03 -25.20 -2.50
CA SER A 124 -2.21 -25.90 -1.21
C SER A 124 -3.41 -26.85 -1.18
N LEU A 125 -4.00 -27.13 -2.35
CA LEU A 125 -5.07 -28.09 -2.51
C LEU A 125 -4.53 -29.51 -2.43
N ASP A 126 -4.91 -30.23 -1.39
CA ASP A 126 -4.70 -31.66 -1.28
C ASP A 126 -5.73 -32.40 -2.15
N TYR A 127 -5.26 -33.03 -3.22
CA TYR A 127 -6.10 -33.77 -4.16
C TYR A 127 -6.72 -35.05 -3.57
N THR A 128 -6.24 -35.52 -2.41
CA THR A 128 -6.76 -36.74 -1.78
C THR A 128 -8.10 -36.50 -1.08
N ASP A 129 -8.28 -35.34 -0.44
CA ASP A 129 -9.51 -34.97 0.28
C ASP A 129 -10.20 -33.72 -0.29
N GLY A 130 -9.59 -33.09 -1.30
CA GLY A 130 -10.07 -31.87 -1.94
C GLY A 130 -10.06 -30.65 -1.03
N LYS A 131 -9.18 -30.62 -0.02
CA LYS A 131 -9.07 -29.53 0.96
C LYS A 131 -7.81 -28.70 0.76
N ILE A 132 -7.94 -27.40 1.01
CA ILE A 132 -6.83 -26.47 1.08
C ILE A 132 -6.26 -26.53 2.49
N LYS A 133 -4.99 -26.94 2.63
CA LYS A 133 -4.29 -26.98 3.91
C LYS A 133 -3.58 -25.65 4.13
N ILE A 134 -3.87 -24.98 5.25
CA ILE A 134 -3.29 -23.67 5.54
C ILE A 134 -2.36 -23.73 6.76
N GLY A 135 -1.19 -23.11 6.61
CA GLY A 135 -0.20 -22.85 7.64
C GLY A 135 0.26 -21.39 7.62
N ILE A 136 1.35 -21.09 8.33
CA ILE A 136 1.84 -19.71 8.47
C ILE A 136 2.31 -19.10 7.14
N GLU A 137 2.91 -19.91 6.26
CA GLU A 137 3.34 -19.48 4.93
C GLU A 137 2.17 -19.04 4.05
N ASN A 138 1.01 -19.70 4.17
CA ASN A 138 -0.20 -19.30 3.46
C ASN A 138 -0.72 -17.94 3.91
N LEU A 139 -0.59 -17.61 5.19
CA LEU A 139 -0.97 -16.29 5.73
C LEU A 139 -0.06 -15.19 5.17
N ILE A 140 1.26 -15.44 5.08
CA ILE A 140 2.22 -14.50 4.49
C ILE A 140 1.88 -14.24 3.02
N ASN A 141 1.66 -15.30 2.24
CA ASN A 141 1.30 -15.18 0.82
C ASN A 141 -0.04 -14.47 0.60
N ALA A 142 -1.01 -14.67 1.50
CA ALA A 142 -2.28 -13.95 1.45
C ALA A 142 -2.08 -12.44 1.66
N ASP A 143 -1.21 -12.03 2.59
CA ASP A 143 -0.86 -10.62 2.77
C ASP A 143 -0.11 -10.03 1.57
N PHE A 144 0.80 -10.79 0.93
CA PHE A 144 1.44 -10.37 -0.34
C PHE A 144 0.45 -10.16 -1.47
N CYS A 145 -0.54 -11.05 -1.61
CA CYS A 145 -1.60 -10.92 -2.58
C CYS A 145 -2.42 -9.65 -2.35
N VAL A 146 -2.76 -9.37 -1.08
CA VAL A 146 -3.45 -8.14 -0.67
C VAL A 146 -2.64 -6.89 -0.96
N ALA A 147 -1.31 -6.92 -0.76
CA ALA A 147 -0.43 -5.80 -1.07
C ALA A 147 -0.61 -5.31 -2.52
N GLY A 148 -0.77 -6.22 -3.49
CA GLY A 148 -1.05 -5.87 -4.88
C GLY A 148 -2.33 -5.04 -5.05
N CYS A 149 -3.40 -5.37 -4.31
CA CYS A 149 -4.65 -4.60 -4.32
C CYS A 149 -4.53 -3.26 -3.58
N LEU A 150 -3.75 -3.18 -2.50
CA LEU A 150 -3.50 -1.93 -1.78
C LEU A 150 -2.66 -0.94 -2.60
N ILE A 151 -1.69 -1.47 -3.36
CA ILE A 151 -0.98 -0.67 -4.37
C ILE A 151 -1.97 -0.12 -5.39
N ALA A 152 -2.85 -0.97 -5.92
CA ALA A 152 -3.86 -0.52 -6.88
C ALA A 152 -4.82 0.53 -6.30
N TYR A 153 -5.19 0.40 -5.03
CA TYR A 153 -5.98 1.39 -4.30
C TYR A 153 -5.29 2.76 -4.28
N GLY A 154 -3.96 2.83 -4.13
CA GLY A 154 -3.22 4.09 -4.18
C GLY A 154 -3.43 4.90 -5.47
N ALA A 155 -3.67 4.26 -6.62
CA ALA A 155 -4.03 4.99 -7.86
C ALA A 155 -5.46 5.55 -7.82
N LEU A 156 -6.36 4.96 -7.04
CA LEU A 156 -7.80 5.27 -7.01
C LEU A 156 -8.22 6.04 -5.75
N LEU A 157 -7.35 6.14 -4.76
CA LEU A 157 -7.57 6.80 -3.48
C LEU A 157 -8.30 8.13 -3.65
N GLY A 158 -9.39 8.30 -2.89
CA GLY A 158 -10.22 9.50 -2.90
C GLY A 158 -11.24 9.61 -4.04
N LYS A 159 -11.28 8.66 -4.98
CA LYS A 159 -12.11 8.78 -6.20
C LYS A 159 -13.11 7.64 -6.39
N VAL A 160 -13.08 6.63 -5.53
CA VAL A 160 -13.88 5.41 -5.67
C VAL A 160 -14.62 5.10 -4.37
N SER A 161 -15.79 4.46 -4.49
CA SER A 161 -16.59 4.06 -3.33
C SER A 161 -16.01 2.81 -2.64
N PRO A 162 -16.35 2.56 -1.37
CA PRO A 162 -15.99 1.30 -0.71
C PRO A 162 -16.56 0.07 -1.43
N VAL A 163 -17.69 0.20 -2.13
CA VAL A 163 -18.26 -0.88 -2.95
C VAL A 163 -17.37 -1.19 -4.15
N GLN A 164 -16.85 -0.16 -4.84
CA GLN A 164 -15.88 -0.36 -5.93
C GLN A 164 -14.59 -0.99 -5.42
N LEU A 165 -14.13 -0.60 -4.23
CA LEU A 165 -12.93 -1.17 -3.62
C LEU A 165 -13.10 -2.67 -3.35
N MET A 166 -14.25 -3.08 -2.83
CA MET A 166 -14.58 -4.50 -2.66
C MET A 166 -14.51 -5.26 -4.00
N VAL A 167 -15.11 -4.73 -5.08
CA VAL A 167 -15.06 -5.35 -6.41
C VAL A 167 -13.64 -5.38 -6.99
N LEU A 168 -12.87 -4.30 -6.81
CA LEU A 168 -11.46 -4.23 -7.17
C LEU A 168 -10.68 -5.35 -6.49
N THR A 169 -10.90 -5.57 -5.20
CA THR A 169 -10.22 -6.61 -4.42
C THR A 169 -10.60 -8.00 -4.89
N LEU A 170 -11.89 -8.29 -5.11
CA LEU A 170 -12.35 -9.60 -5.56
C LEU A 170 -11.64 -10.03 -6.86
N PHE A 171 -11.64 -9.16 -7.87
CA PHE A 171 -10.98 -9.45 -9.14
C PHE A 171 -9.46 -9.35 -9.06
N GLY A 172 -8.93 -8.39 -8.30
CA GLY A 172 -7.49 -8.18 -8.14
C GLY A 172 -6.80 -9.40 -7.53
N ILE A 173 -7.33 -9.92 -6.42
CA ILE A 173 -6.84 -11.14 -5.76
C ILE A 173 -6.96 -12.36 -6.69
N THR A 174 -8.05 -12.45 -7.46
CA THR A 174 -8.24 -13.55 -8.42
C THR A 174 -7.17 -13.51 -9.52
N LEU A 175 -6.94 -12.33 -10.10
CA LEU A 175 -5.95 -12.12 -11.15
C LEU A 175 -4.53 -12.36 -10.63
N PHE A 176 -4.22 -11.85 -9.44
CA PHE A 176 -2.95 -12.07 -8.75
C PHE A 176 -2.66 -13.57 -8.61
N ALA A 177 -3.57 -14.35 -8.03
CA ALA A 177 -3.32 -15.78 -7.81
C ALA A 177 -3.09 -16.55 -9.12
N VAL A 178 -3.77 -16.16 -10.21
CA VAL A 178 -3.57 -16.76 -11.53
C VAL A 178 -2.21 -16.39 -12.12
N GLU A 179 -1.81 -15.11 -12.06
CA GLU A 179 -0.50 -14.72 -12.59
C GLU A 179 0.65 -15.25 -11.76
N GLU A 180 0.52 -15.28 -10.44
CA GLU A 180 1.50 -15.84 -9.51
C GLU A 180 1.74 -17.31 -9.84
N PHE A 181 0.67 -18.09 -10.02
CA PHE A 181 0.78 -19.48 -10.45
C PHE A 181 1.48 -19.62 -11.81
N ILE A 182 1.17 -18.76 -12.79
CA ILE A 182 1.82 -18.79 -14.09
C ILE A 182 3.31 -18.45 -13.96
N ILE A 183 3.66 -17.39 -13.24
CA ILE A 183 5.02 -16.86 -13.13
C ILE A 183 5.90 -17.81 -12.31
N LEU A 184 5.44 -18.22 -11.13
CA LEU A 184 6.24 -19.00 -10.20
C LEU A 184 6.20 -20.50 -10.52
N SER A 185 5.04 -21.09 -10.87
CA SER A 185 4.92 -22.55 -11.02
C SER A 185 5.06 -23.06 -12.47
N LEU A 186 4.57 -22.29 -13.46
CA LEU A 186 4.61 -22.71 -14.87
C LEU A 186 5.87 -22.20 -15.57
N ILE A 187 6.18 -20.91 -15.42
CA ILE A 187 7.37 -20.28 -16.00
C ILE A 187 8.61 -20.57 -15.14
N HIS A 188 8.48 -20.77 -13.83
CA HIS A 188 9.62 -20.96 -12.92
C HIS A 188 10.53 -19.73 -12.83
N ALA A 189 9.91 -18.55 -12.82
CA ALA A 189 10.60 -17.35 -12.38
C ALA A 189 10.64 -17.31 -10.85
N ARG A 190 11.71 -16.76 -10.28
CA ARG A 190 11.88 -16.49 -8.85
C ARG A 190 11.57 -15.02 -8.59
N ASP A 191 10.72 -14.72 -7.62
CA ASP A 191 10.34 -13.33 -7.31
C ASP A 191 10.01 -13.16 -5.82
N ALA A 192 10.94 -13.53 -4.95
CA ALA A 192 10.70 -13.63 -3.50
C ALA A 192 10.08 -12.38 -2.86
N GLY A 193 10.55 -11.18 -3.24
CA GLY A 193 9.98 -9.91 -2.77
C GLY A 193 8.93 -9.28 -3.69
N GLY A 194 8.52 -9.97 -4.74
CA GLY A 194 7.37 -9.58 -5.55
C GLY A 194 7.52 -8.31 -6.40
N SER A 195 8.72 -7.99 -6.93
CA SER A 195 8.83 -6.82 -7.83
C SER A 195 7.96 -6.98 -9.07
N MET A 196 7.76 -8.21 -9.54
CA MET A 196 6.88 -8.54 -10.66
C MET A 196 5.45 -8.82 -10.15
N VAL A 197 5.28 -9.86 -9.33
CA VAL A 197 3.94 -10.39 -8.97
C VAL A 197 3.14 -9.46 -8.05
N ILE A 198 3.82 -8.63 -7.23
CA ILE A 198 3.14 -7.67 -6.34
C ILE A 198 3.16 -6.27 -6.94
N HIS A 199 4.35 -5.72 -7.14
CA HIS A 199 4.51 -4.30 -7.42
C HIS A 199 4.22 -3.93 -8.86
N THR A 200 4.75 -4.68 -9.83
CA THR A 200 4.46 -4.43 -11.24
C THR A 200 2.98 -4.70 -11.53
N PHE A 201 2.47 -5.87 -11.15
CA PHE A 201 1.06 -6.21 -11.31
C PHE A 201 0.14 -5.18 -10.64
N GLY A 202 0.28 -4.96 -9.33
CA GLY A 202 -0.62 -4.10 -8.55
C GLY A 202 -0.63 -2.66 -9.05
N ALA A 203 0.54 -2.13 -9.43
CA ALA A 203 0.63 -0.77 -9.94
C ALA A 203 -0.02 -0.61 -11.31
N TYR A 204 0.29 -1.48 -12.27
CA TYR A 204 -0.33 -1.39 -13.60
C TYR A 204 -1.82 -1.77 -13.58
N TYR A 205 -2.25 -2.62 -12.66
CA TYR A 205 -3.67 -2.89 -12.37
C TYR A 205 -4.40 -1.63 -11.92
N GLY A 206 -3.90 -0.95 -10.88
CA GLY A 206 -4.49 0.30 -10.38
C GLY A 206 -4.46 1.44 -11.40
N LEU A 207 -3.35 1.62 -12.12
CA LEU A 207 -3.22 2.66 -13.15
C LEU A 207 -4.16 2.44 -14.33
N SER A 208 -4.36 1.19 -14.74
CA SER A 208 -5.27 0.84 -15.82
C SER A 208 -6.73 1.06 -15.41
N ILE A 209 -7.08 0.75 -14.15
CA ILE A 209 -8.40 1.09 -13.60
C ILE A 209 -8.57 2.62 -13.54
N SER A 210 -7.57 3.34 -13.05
CA SER A 210 -7.59 4.82 -12.98
C SER A 210 -7.80 5.44 -14.36
N TRP A 211 -7.14 4.90 -15.39
CA TRP A 211 -7.33 5.32 -16.77
C TRP A 211 -8.76 5.07 -17.27
N MET A 212 -9.33 3.90 -16.98
CA MET A 212 -10.71 3.56 -17.36
C MET A 212 -11.75 4.42 -16.64
N LEU A 213 -11.44 4.84 -15.41
CA LEU A 213 -12.25 5.70 -14.55
C LEU A 213 -11.86 7.19 -14.62
N TYR A 214 -11.12 7.60 -15.66
CA TYR A 214 -10.65 8.98 -15.78
C TYR A 214 -11.78 10.02 -15.58
N ARG A 215 -11.54 10.96 -14.66
CA ARG A 215 -12.48 12.02 -14.25
C ARG A 215 -12.11 13.35 -14.92
N PRO A 216 -12.87 13.83 -15.93
CA PRO A 216 -12.50 15.03 -16.67
C PRO A 216 -12.56 16.31 -15.82
N ASN A 217 -13.40 16.35 -14.79
CA ASN A 217 -13.63 17.53 -13.97
C ASN A 217 -13.00 17.43 -12.58
N LEU A 218 -12.09 16.48 -12.35
CA LEU A 218 -11.45 16.25 -11.04
C LEU A 218 -10.75 17.49 -10.45
N HIS A 219 -10.38 18.46 -11.30
CA HIS A 219 -9.85 19.75 -10.87
C HIS A 219 -10.81 20.51 -9.92
N GLN A 220 -12.11 20.20 -9.92
CA GLN A 220 -13.11 20.75 -9.00
C GLN A 220 -12.82 20.35 -7.54
N SER A 221 -12.29 19.15 -7.30
CA SER A 221 -11.83 18.70 -5.97
C SER A 221 -10.34 18.95 -5.70
N SER A 222 -9.62 19.67 -6.56
CA SER A 222 -8.17 19.93 -6.38
C SER A 222 -7.84 20.60 -5.05
N ARG A 223 -8.79 21.34 -4.45
CA ARG A 223 -8.62 21.94 -3.12
C ARG A 223 -8.41 20.89 -2.02
N LEU A 224 -8.91 19.67 -2.19
CA LEU A 224 -8.83 18.56 -1.23
C LEU A 224 -7.70 17.57 -1.57
N GLN A 225 -7.26 17.54 -2.82
CA GLN A 225 -6.17 16.69 -3.31
C GLN A 225 -4.79 17.23 -2.89
N GLY A 226 -4.52 17.23 -1.59
CA GLY A 226 -3.24 17.65 -1.01
C GLY A 226 -3.17 17.37 0.49
N SER A 227 -2.02 17.66 1.08
CA SER A 227 -1.74 17.42 2.50
C SER A 227 -1.84 18.68 3.35
N VAL A 228 -1.83 18.45 4.67
CA VAL A 228 -1.56 19.44 5.72
C VAL A 228 -0.50 18.87 6.65
N TYR A 229 0.10 19.70 7.50
CA TYR A 229 1.26 19.28 8.30
C TYR A 229 1.05 17.98 9.09
N HIS A 230 -0.08 17.83 9.78
CA HIS A 230 -0.34 16.64 10.58
C HIS A 230 -0.67 15.41 9.72
N SER A 231 -1.32 15.57 8.56
CA SER A 231 -1.60 14.44 7.66
C SER A 231 -0.31 13.88 7.06
N ASP A 232 0.67 14.75 6.78
CA ASP A 232 2.01 14.32 6.35
C ASP A 232 2.80 13.59 7.45
N VAL A 233 2.62 14.00 8.72
CA VAL A 233 3.21 13.30 9.87
C VAL A 233 2.59 11.91 10.03
N PHE A 234 1.27 11.78 9.89
CA PHE A 234 0.60 10.47 9.89
C PHE A 234 1.08 9.59 8.73
N ALA A 235 1.21 10.14 7.52
CA ALA A 235 1.74 9.40 6.38
C ALA A 235 3.19 8.92 6.57
N MET A 236 4.00 9.65 7.33
CA MET A 236 5.34 9.19 7.70
C MET A 236 5.33 7.97 8.63
N ILE A 237 4.29 7.77 9.44
CA ILE A 237 4.15 6.52 10.22
C ILE A 237 4.10 5.34 9.25
N GLY A 238 3.22 5.40 8.25
CA GLY A 238 3.12 4.36 7.23
C GLY A 238 4.45 4.15 6.48
N THR A 239 5.09 5.24 6.07
CA THR A 239 6.41 5.21 5.42
C THR A 239 7.45 4.45 6.25
N LEU A 240 7.59 4.78 7.54
CA LEU A 240 8.62 4.19 8.39
C LEU A 240 8.35 2.70 8.68
N PHE A 241 7.09 2.31 8.89
CA PHE A 241 6.74 0.90 9.08
C PHE A 241 6.99 0.08 7.81
N LEU A 242 6.65 0.63 6.62
CA LEU A 242 7.01 0.01 5.35
C LEU A 242 8.53 -0.14 5.23
N TRP A 243 9.28 0.94 5.47
CA TRP A 243 10.74 0.96 5.32
C TRP A 243 11.44 -0.02 6.26
N MET A 244 11.06 -0.07 7.54
CA MET A 244 11.72 -0.90 8.55
C MET A 244 11.42 -2.40 8.36
N PHE A 245 10.23 -2.76 7.89
CA PHE A 245 9.80 -4.15 7.74
C PHE A 245 9.97 -4.71 6.33
N TRP A 246 10.36 -3.87 5.35
CA TRP A 246 10.64 -4.34 3.99
C TRP A 246 11.71 -5.45 3.90
N PRO A 247 12.79 -5.45 4.71
CA PRO A 247 13.73 -6.56 4.71
C PRO A 247 13.04 -7.90 5.00
N SER A 248 12.12 -7.94 5.97
CA SER A 248 11.28 -9.12 6.26
C SER A 248 10.36 -9.43 5.09
N PHE A 249 9.71 -8.42 4.50
CA PHE A 249 8.85 -8.59 3.32
C PHE A 249 9.57 -9.28 2.16
N ASN A 250 10.78 -8.84 1.81
CA ASN A 250 11.53 -9.43 0.70
C ASN A 250 12.18 -10.78 1.03
N SER A 251 12.20 -11.20 2.29
CA SER A 251 12.82 -12.45 2.74
C SER A 251 11.82 -13.48 3.29
N ALA A 252 10.55 -13.12 3.47
CA ALA A 252 9.60 -13.92 4.26
C ALA A 252 9.34 -15.31 3.67
N ILE A 253 9.35 -15.44 2.35
CA ILE A 253 9.11 -16.69 1.61
C ILE A 253 10.38 -17.28 0.97
N CYS A 254 11.54 -16.65 1.19
CA CYS A 254 12.81 -17.27 0.83
C CYS A 254 13.01 -18.56 1.62
N ASP A 255 13.81 -19.47 1.06
CA ASP A 255 14.25 -20.67 1.76
C ASP A 255 15.07 -20.30 3.01
N HIS A 256 14.84 -21.05 4.08
CA HIS A 256 15.50 -20.85 5.36
C HIS A 256 17.01 -20.94 5.21
N GLY A 257 17.74 -19.95 5.74
CA GLY A 257 19.20 -19.93 5.73
C GLY A 257 19.78 -18.77 4.93
N ASP A 258 20.63 -19.08 3.95
CA ASP A 258 21.48 -18.08 3.29
C ASP A 258 20.70 -17.13 2.37
N GLY A 259 19.71 -17.65 1.63
CA GLY A 259 18.84 -16.87 0.75
C GLY A 259 18.04 -15.82 1.51
N GLN A 260 17.34 -16.25 2.56
CA GLN A 260 16.58 -15.36 3.45
C GLN A 260 17.45 -14.27 4.09
N HIS A 261 18.61 -14.64 4.64
CA HIS A 261 19.51 -13.66 5.26
C HIS A 261 20.06 -12.65 4.24
N ARG A 262 20.42 -13.12 3.05
CA ARG A 262 20.90 -12.28 1.94
C ARG A 262 19.80 -11.33 1.45
N ALA A 263 18.56 -11.80 1.34
CA ALA A 263 17.40 -10.99 0.96
C ALA A 263 17.17 -9.82 1.92
N ALA A 264 17.25 -10.06 3.23
CA ALA A 264 17.14 -9.00 4.23
C ALA A 264 18.27 -7.95 4.10
N ILE A 265 19.53 -8.39 3.97
CA ILE A 265 20.69 -7.49 3.81
C ILE A 265 20.60 -6.67 2.53
N ASN A 266 20.33 -7.32 1.39
CA ASN A 266 20.25 -6.66 0.10
C ASN A 266 19.16 -5.58 0.11
N THR A 267 18.00 -5.89 0.65
CA THR A 267 16.87 -4.96 0.77
C THR A 267 17.21 -3.77 1.67
N TYR A 268 17.82 -4.03 2.84
CA TYR A 268 18.26 -2.98 3.76
C TYR A 268 19.22 -1.99 3.09
N LEU A 269 20.20 -2.49 2.33
CA LEU A 269 21.17 -1.64 1.62
C LEU A 269 20.52 -0.83 0.48
N CYS A 270 19.63 -1.46 -0.31
CA CYS A 270 18.86 -0.76 -1.34
C CYS A 270 18.06 0.40 -0.74
N LEU A 271 17.33 0.16 0.35
CA LEU A 271 16.53 1.16 1.03
C LEU A 271 17.37 2.32 1.60
N ALA A 272 18.49 2.00 2.26
CA ALA A 272 19.39 3.02 2.79
C ALA A 272 19.93 3.95 1.69
N SER A 273 20.34 3.39 0.54
CA SER A 273 20.82 4.17 -0.62
C SER A 273 19.71 5.02 -1.25
N THR A 274 18.49 4.48 -1.31
CA THR A 274 17.31 5.15 -1.86
C THR A 274 16.92 6.39 -1.08
N VAL A 275 17.04 6.35 0.26
CA VAL A 275 16.76 7.51 1.11
C VAL A 275 17.66 8.70 0.77
N LEU A 276 18.98 8.48 0.72
CA LEU A 276 19.95 9.55 0.46
C LEU A 276 19.74 10.19 -0.90
N THR A 277 19.49 9.37 -1.93
CA THR A 277 19.26 9.87 -3.28
C THR A 277 17.92 10.58 -3.43
N THR A 278 16.86 10.08 -2.80
CA THR A 278 15.56 10.74 -2.76
C THR A 278 15.67 12.13 -2.14
N VAL A 279 16.32 12.26 -0.98
CA VAL A 279 16.53 13.55 -0.31
C VAL A 279 17.35 14.50 -1.19
N ALA A 280 18.42 14.00 -1.81
CA ALA A 280 19.28 14.80 -2.68
C ALA A 280 18.52 15.34 -3.90
N ILE A 281 17.78 14.48 -4.62
CA ILE A 281 17.00 14.89 -5.80
C ILE A 281 15.83 15.78 -5.39
N SER A 282 15.14 15.50 -4.28
CA SER A 282 14.08 16.38 -3.78
C SER A 282 14.62 17.79 -3.51
N SER A 283 15.74 17.91 -2.80
CA SER A 283 16.37 19.20 -2.51
C SER A 283 16.81 19.93 -3.78
N LEU A 284 17.38 19.21 -4.74
CA LEU A 284 17.89 19.77 -5.99
C LEU A 284 16.80 20.44 -6.83
N PHE A 285 15.59 19.86 -6.88
CA PHE A 285 14.49 20.35 -7.72
C PHE A 285 13.51 21.28 -7.00
N GLN A 286 13.51 21.28 -5.67
CA GLN A 286 12.67 22.19 -4.89
C GLN A 286 13.32 23.56 -4.70
N LYS A 287 12.48 24.60 -4.66
CA LYS A 287 12.96 25.98 -4.50
C LYS A 287 13.72 26.14 -3.18
N HIS A 288 14.88 26.79 -3.24
CA HIS A 288 15.75 27.06 -2.09
C HIS A 288 16.30 25.81 -1.40
N GLY A 289 16.38 24.66 -2.08
CA GLY A 289 16.92 23.43 -1.49
C GLY A 289 16.00 22.75 -0.47
N LYS A 290 14.71 23.14 -0.42
CA LYS A 290 13.71 22.55 0.49
C LYS A 290 13.42 21.09 0.15
N LEU A 291 12.77 20.37 1.06
CA LEU A 291 12.31 19.00 0.81
C LEU A 291 10.78 18.98 0.62
N ASP A 292 10.32 18.01 -0.16
CA ASP A 292 8.90 17.74 -0.37
C ASP A 292 8.52 16.43 0.34
N MET A 293 7.52 16.48 1.22
CA MET A 293 7.12 15.32 2.00
C MET A 293 6.59 14.17 1.14
N VAL A 294 5.98 14.44 -0.02
CA VAL A 294 5.51 13.38 -0.92
C VAL A 294 6.69 12.55 -1.44
N HIS A 295 7.83 13.20 -1.75
CA HIS A 295 9.04 12.50 -2.15
C HIS A 295 9.59 11.65 -0.99
N ILE A 296 9.65 12.22 0.22
CA ILE A 296 10.21 11.52 1.39
C ILE A 296 9.35 10.33 1.82
N GLN A 297 8.02 10.48 1.80
CA GLN A 297 7.08 9.43 2.18
C GLN A 297 7.10 8.25 1.19
N ASN A 298 7.29 8.52 -0.10
CA ASN A 298 7.13 7.49 -1.12
C ASN A 298 8.45 7.06 -1.77
N SER A 299 9.23 8.00 -2.30
CA SER A 299 10.40 7.63 -3.12
C SER A 299 11.52 6.96 -2.32
N THR A 300 11.57 7.17 -1.00
CA THR A 300 12.51 6.49 -0.10
C THR A 300 12.31 4.98 -0.02
N LEU A 301 11.14 4.49 -0.43
CA LEU A 301 10.73 3.09 -0.41
C LEU A 301 11.05 2.36 -1.73
N ALA A 302 11.37 3.08 -2.80
CA ALA A 302 11.53 2.52 -4.16
C ALA A 302 12.65 1.46 -4.26
N GLY A 303 13.69 1.55 -3.43
CA GLY A 303 14.74 0.53 -3.37
C GLY A 303 14.27 -0.81 -2.82
N GLY A 304 13.29 -0.81 -1.89
CA GLY A 304 12.69 -2.04 -1.37
C GLY A 304 11.93 -2.79 -2.48
N VAL A 305 11.14 -2.04 -3.25
CA VAL A 305 10.43 -2.55 -4.45
C VAL A 305 11.40 -3.13 -5.47
N ALA A 306 12.44 -2.39 -5.85
CA ALA A 306 13.36 -2.82 -6.89
C ALA A 306 14.30 -3.96 -6.47
N ALA A 307 14.50 -4.16 -5.16
CA ALA A 307 15.25 -5.30 -4.66
C ALA A 307 14.46 -6.61 -4.79
N GLY A 308 13.12 -6.59 -4.75
CA GLY A 308 12.26 -7.75 -4.52
C GLY A 308 12.63 -9.02 -5.31
N THR A 309 12.67 -8.97 -6.64
CA THR A 309 13.01 -10.14 -7.47
C THR A 309 14.43 -10.65 -7.22
N ALA A 310 15.38 -9.74 -7.08
CA ALA A 310 16.80 -10.07 -6.93
C ALA A 310 17.25 -10.12 -5.47
N ALA A 311 16.31 -10.08 -4.50
CA ALA A 311 16.62 -9.94 -3.09
C ALA A 311 17.48 -11.12 -2.63
N GLU A 312 17.07 -12.34 -2.97
CA GLU A 312 17.80 -13.57 -2.67
C GLU A 312 18.94 -13.87 -3.66
N PHE A 313 19.18 -13.04 -4.69
CA PHE A 313 20.28 -13.26 -5.63
C PHE A 313 21.59 -12.60 -5.15
N MET A 314 22.71 -13.02 -5.74
CA MET A 314 24.04 -12.48 -5.46
C MET A 314 24.29 -11.16 -6.22
N LEU A 315 23.53 -10.11 -5.87
CA LEU A 315 23.79 -8.74 -6.36
C LEU A 315 25.11 -8.15 -5.85
N MET A 316 25.67 -8.73 -4.80
CA MET A 316 26.68 -8.14 -3.92
C MET A 316 26.17 -6.86 -3.20
N PRO A 317 26.69 -6.54 -2.00
CA PRO A 317 26.28 -5.35 -1.26
C PRO A 317 26.38 -4.04 -2.05
N TYR A 318 27.40 -3.90 -2.90
CA TYR A 318 27.56 -2.69 -3.72
C TYR A 318 26.52 -2.61 -4.86
N GLY A 319 26.10 -3.75 -5.42
CA GLY A 319 25.04 -3.78 -6.43
C GLY A 319 23.72 -3.28 -5.86
N CYS A 320 23.41 -3.66 -4.62
CA CYS A 320 22.25 -3.17 -3.88
C CYS A 320 22.27 -1.65 -3.71
N LEU A 321 23.42 -1.07 -3.34
CA LEU A 321 23.56 0.38 -3.24
C LEU A 321 23.34 1.08 -4.58
N ILE A 322 23.80 0.49 -5.69
CA ILE A 322 23.59 1.03 -7.05
C ILE A 322 22.11 1.00 -7.43
N VAL A 323 21.42 -0.14 -7.21
CA VAL A 323 19.98 -0.27 -7.49
C VAL A 323 19.18 0.77 -6.69
N GLY A 324 19.44 0.85 -5.37
CA GLY A 324 18.79 1.84 -4.51
C GLY A 324 19.07 3.28 -4.93
N PHE A 325 20.31 3.59 -5.31
CA PHE A 325 20.69 4.93 -5.80
C PHE A 325 19.87 5.30 -7.05
N CYS A 326 19.83 4.41 -8.03
CA CYS A 326 19.09 4.64 -9.27
C CYS A 326 17.59 4.78 -9.02
N CYS A 327 17.01 3.93 -8.16
CA CYS A 327 15.57 3.96 -7.88
C CYS A 327 15.15 5.21 -7.11
N GLY A 328 15.94 5.71 -6.15
CA GLY A 328 15.64 6.96 -5.48
C GLY A 328 15.65 8.16 -6.43
N VAL A 329 16.56 8.18 -7.40
CA VAL A 329 16.58 9.19 -8.47
C VAL A 329 15.34 9.05 -9.38
N ILE A 330 15.09 7.85 -9.91
CA ILE A 330 14.02 7.60 -10.88
C ILE A 330 12.64 7.85 -10.28
N SER A 331 12.38 7.35 -9.06
CA SER A 331 11.11 7.56 -8.37
C SER A 331 10.86 9.05 -8.12
N THR A 332 11.84 9.77 -7.59
CA THR A 332 11.69 11.21 -7.28
C THR A 332 11.47 12.04 -8.55
N LEU A 333 12.23 11.76 -9.62
CA LEU A 333 12.00 12.40 -10.92
C LEU A 333 10.64 12.03 -11.52
N GLY A 334 10.15 10.82 -11.24
CA GLY A 334 8.80 10.37 -11.59
C GLY A 334 7.73 11.26 -10.98
N TYR A 335 7.81 11.54 -9.67
CA TYR A 335 6.88 12.47 -9.01
C TYR A 335 6.95 13.88 -9.61
N ILE A 336 8.15 14.40 -9.90
CA ILE A 336 8.34 15.77 -10.39
C ILE A 336 7.84 15.93 -11.84
N PHE A 337 8.12 14.97 -12.71
CA PHE A 337 7.93 15.12 -14.15
C PHE A 337 6.91 14.15 -14.74
N LEU A 338 6.92 12.90 -14.31
CA LEU A 338 6.14 11.84 -14.95
C LEU A 338 4.68 11.83 -14.48
N THR A 339 4.40 11.93 -13.18
CA THR A 339 3.02 12.02 -12.66
C THR A 339 2.26 13.19 -13.32
N PRO A 340 2.79 14.43 -13.35
CA PRO A 340 2.11 15.53 -14.03
C PRO A 340 1.95 15.31 -15.54
N PHE A 341 2.90 14.61 -16.19
CA PHE A 341 2.80 14.27 -17.61
C PHE A 341 1.70 13.23 -17.86
N MET A 342 1.64 12.16 -17.06
CA MET A 342 0.65 11.10 -17.15
C MET A 342 -0.76 11.66 -16.99
N GLU A 343 -0.97 12.53 -16.00
CA GLU A 343 -2.27 13.17 -15.78
C GLU A 343 -2.68 14.06 -16.96
N LYS A 344 -1.78 14.96 -17.41
CA LYS A 344 -2.09 15.95 -18.47
C LYS A 344 -2.20 15.35 -19.87
N ARG A 345 -1.41 14.32 -20.18
CA ARG A 345 -1.23 13.82 -21.55
C ARG A 345 -1.79 12.42 -21.77
N LEU A 346 -1.74 11.56 -20.76
CA LEU A 346 -2.19 10.17 -20.85
C LEU A 346 -3.56 9.94 -20.20
N LYS A 347 -4.09 10.94 -19.48
CA LYS A 347 -5.36 10.86 -18.73
C LYS A 347 -5.33 9.78 -17.65
N ILE A 348 -4.20 9.64 -16.96
CA ILE A 348 -4.02 8.72 -15.85
C ILE A 348 -3.87 9.55 -14.58
N GLN A 349 -4.84 9.44 -13.67
CA GLN A 349 -4.87 10.21 -12.41
C GLN A 349 -4.38 9.30 -11.29
N ASP A 350 -3.10 9.41 -10.94
CA ASP A 350 -2.46 8.55 -9.94
C ASP A 350 -2.35 9.31 -8.60
N THR A 351 -3.22 9.01 -7.65
CA THR A 351 -3.35 9.80 -6.41
C THR A 351 -2.10 9.69 -5.53
N CYS A 352 -1.62 8.46 -5.28
CA CYS A 352 -0.43 8.23 -4.46
C CYS A 352 0.87 8.25 -5.27
N GLY A 353 0.83 8.38 -6.60
CA GLY A 353 2.04 8.25 -7.42
C GLY A 353 2.59 6.82 -7.44
N ILE A 354 1.71 5.81 -7.41
CA ILE A 354 2.09 4.40 -7.38
C ILE A 354 2.91 3.98 -8.62
N HIS A 355 2.80 4.72 -9.73
CA HIS A 355 3.68 4.51 -10.87
C HIS A 355 5.16 4.74 -10.51
N ASN A 356 5.42 5.75 -9.68
CA ASN A 356 6.78 6.17 -9.33
C ASN A 356 7.41 5.27 -8.28
N LEU A 357 6.62 4.79 -7.32
CA LEU A 357 7.08 3.90 -6.25
C LEU A 357 7.02 2.43 -6.65
N HIS A 358 5.92 1.96 -7.23
CA HIS A 358 5.69 0.53 -7.47
C HIS A 358 5.90 0.13 -8.93
N ALA A 359 5.34 0.85 -9.90
CA ALA A 359 5.41 0.41 -11.31
C ALA A 359 6.82 0.48 -11.88
N MET A 360 7.46 1.66 -11.89
CA MET A 360 8.81 1.80 -12.46
C MET A 360 9.84 1.01 -11.66
N PRO A 361 9.90 1.10 -10.31
CA PRO A 361 10.85 0.32 -9.53
C PRO A 361 10.57 -1.19 -9.60
N GLY A 362 9.30 -1.62 -9.73
CA GLY A 362 8.94 -3.03 -9.92
C GLY A 362 9.47 -3.58 -11.24
N VAL A 363 9.28 -2.83 -12.34
CA VAL A 363 9.85 -3.19 -13.66
C VAL A 363 11.38 -3.21 -13.61
N ILE A 364 12.01 -2.22 -12.96
CA ILE A 364 13.46 -2.22 -12.73
C ILE A 364 13.88 -3.46 -11.94
N GLY A 365 13.16 -3.83 -10.89
CA GLY A 365 13.44 -5.02 -10.10
C GLY A 365 13.35 -6.31 -10.90
N GLY A 366 12.32 -6.47 -11.75
CA GLY A 366 12.21 -7.60 -12.67
C GLY A 366 13.37 -7.67 -13.67
N ILE A 367 13.81 -6.52 -14.21
CA ILE A 367 14.98 -6.44 -15.10
C ILE A 367 16.28 -6.81 -14.36
N VAL A 368 16.47 -6.25 -13.16
CA VAL A 368 17.63 -6.55 -12.31
C VAL A 368 17.65 -8.04 -11.96
N GLY A 369 16.50 -8.62 -11.62
CA GLY A 369 16.33 -10.07 -11.40
C GLY A 369 16.72 -10.89 -12.62
N ALA A 370 16.21 -10.54 -13.81
CA ALA A 370 16.55 -11.23 -15.04
C ALA A 370 18.05 -11.18 -15.38
N VAL A 371 18.66 -10.01 -15.26
CA VAL A 371 20.10 -9.83 -15.52
C VAL A 371 20.94 -10.58 -14.49
N THR A 372 20.57 -10.53 -13.22
CA THR A 372 21.32 -11.18 -12.13
C THR A 372 21.21 -12.71 -12.21
N ALA A 373 20.03 -13.23 -12.54
CA ALA A 373 19.81 -14.64 -12.81
C ALA A 373 20.62 -15.10 -14.05
N ALA A 374 20.58 -14.35 -15.15
CA ALA A 374 21.35 -14.65 -16.36
C ALA A 374 22.87 -14.67 -16.13
N SER A 375 23.34 -13.84 -15.18
CA SER A 375 24.75 -13.68 -14.84
C SER A 375 25.21 -14.62 -13.73
N ALA A 376 24.31 -15.42 -13.15
CA ALA A 376 24.67 -16.35 -12.09
C ALA A 376 25.67 -17.40 -12.58
N SER A 377 26.63 -17.74 -11.73
CA SER A 377 27.71 -18.66 -12.08
C SER A 377 28.10 -19.55 -10.88
N VAL A 378 28.67 -20.71 -11.19
CA VAL A 378 29.18 -21.65 -10.18
C VAL A 378 30.32 -21.04 -9.36
N GLU A 379 31.09 -20.12 -9.93
CA GLU A 379 32.16 -19.42 -9.21
C GLU A 379 31.61 -18.54 -8.08
N VAL A 380 30.47 -17.88 -8.31
CA VAL A 380 29.87 -16.96 -7.34
C VAL A 380 29.00 -17.70 -6.32
N TYR A 381 28.18 -18.65 -6.77
CA TYR A 381 27.18 -19.32 -5.92
C TYR A 381 27.64 -20.68 -5.37
N GLY A 382 28.68 -21.28 -5.95
CA GLY A 382 28.89 -22.72 -5.84
C GLY A 382 27.83 -23.51 -6.61
N HIS A 383 28.03 -24.83 -6.74
CA HIS A 383 27.05 -25.66 -7.44
C HIS A 383 25.75 -25.80 -6.63
N GLU A 384 25.85 -26.16 -5.35
CA GLU A 384 24.71 -26.34 -4.45
C GLU A 384 23.94 -25.03 -4.23
N GLY A 385 24.64 -23.90 -4.05
CA GLY A 385 23.98 -22.61 -3.87
C GLY A 385 23.21 -22.14 -5.11
N LEU A 386 23.69 -22.48 -6.31
CA LEU A 386 22.99 -22.16 -7.56
C LEU A 386 21.74 -23.02 -7.73
N VAL A 387 21.83 -24.31 -7.42
CA VAL A 387 20.67 -25.22 -7.42
C VAL A 387 19.62 -24.76 -6.41
N ASN A 388 20.03 -24.40 -5.18
CA ASN A 388 19.13 -23.95 -4.13
C ASN A 388 18.47 -22.59 -4.46
N THR A 389 19.23 -21.62 -4.97
CA THR A 389 18.69 -20.26 -5.21
C THR A 389 17.63 -20.22 -6.33
N PHE A 390 17.77 -21.09 -7.34
CA PHE A 390 16.91 -21.05 -8.53
C PHE A 390 16.04 -22.30 -8.69
N ASP A 391 16.00 -23.18 -7.68
CA ASP A 391 15.33 -24.48 -7.71
C ASP A 391 15.63 -25.26 -8.99
N PHE A 392 16.91 -25.46 -9.32
CA PHE A 392 17.30 -26.29 -10.45
C PHE A 392 17.17 -27.78 -10.09
N GLU A 393 15.92 -28.17 -9.86
CA GLU A 393 15.52 -29.50 -9.43
C GLU A 393 14.38 -30.04 -10.32
N GLY A 394 14.11 -31.34 -10.21
CA GLY A 394 12.99 -31.99 -10.90
C GLY A 394 12.96 -31.73 -12.41
N LYS A 395 11.89 -31.06 -12.89
CA LYS A 395 11.70 -30.73 -14.32
C LYS A 395 12.66 -29.63 -14.83
N PHE A 396 13.34 -28.91 -13.92
CA PHE A 396 14.24 -27.80 -14.21
C PHE A 396 15.70 -28.08 -13.87
N LYS A 397 16.05 -29.32 -13.52
CA LYS A 397 17.42 -29.72 -13.16
C LYS A 397 18.50 -29.40 -14.20
N ASP A 398 18.13 -29.40 -15.48
CA ASP A 398 19.04 -29.16 -16.61
C ASP A 398 19.00 -27.68 -17.06
N MET A 399 18.33 -26.80 -16.29
CA MET A 399 18.27 -25.37 -16.57
C MET A 399 19.63 -24.71 -16.36
N VAL A 400 19.93 -23.72 -17.20
CA VAL A 400 21.13 -22.90 -17.09
C VAL A 400 20.77 -21.47 -16.71
N PRO A 401 21.67 -20.72 -16.04
CA PRO A 401 21.44 -19.35 -15.59
C PRO A 401 20.87 -18.41 -16.68
N THR A 402 21.39 -18.49 -17.90
CA THR A 402 20.92 -17.66 -19.02
C THR A 402 19.47 -17.94 -19.40
N THR A 403 19.03 -19.20 -19.31
CA THR A 403 17.62 -19.59 -19.49
C THR A 403 16.76 -19.09 -18.35
N GLN A 404 17.23 -19.19 -17.09
CA GLN A 404 16.53 -18.64 -15.92
C GLN A 404 16.31 -17.12 -16.08
N GLY A 405 17.32 -16.37 -16.55
CA GLY A 405 17.15 -14.95 -16.86
C GLY A 405 16.06 -14.68 -17.91
N GLY A 406 15.92 -15.55 -18.91
CA GLY A 406 14.81 -15.51 -19.87
C GLY A 406 13.45 -15.79 -19.21
N HIS A 407 13.39 -16.72 -18.25
CA HIS A 407 12.19 -17.02 -17.48
C HIS A 407 11.76 -15.84 -16.60
N GLN A 408 12.71 -15.15 -15.95
CA GLN A 408 12.44 -13.91 -15.24
C GLN A 408 11.82 -12.84 -16.16
N ALA A 409 12.40 -12.63 -17.34
CA ALA A 409 11.89 -11.66 -18.30
C ALA A 409 10.47 -12.03 -18.79
N ALA A 410 10.21 -13.32 -19.01
CA ALA A 410 8.87 -13.81 -19.34
C ALA A 410 7.87 -13.57 -18.19
N GLY A 411 8.29 -13.79 -16.95
CA GLY A 411 7.49 -13.51 -15.74
C GLY A 411 7.08 -12.03 -15.67
N LEU A 412 8.03 -11.11 -15.90
CA LEU A 412 7.74 -9.68 -15.95
C LEU A 412 6.72 -9.33 -17.04
N CYS A 413 6.81 -9.95 -18.22
CA CYS A 413 5.83 -9.75 -19.28
C CYS A 413 4.43 -10.22 -18.87
N VAL A 414 4.32 -11.36 -18.17
CA VAL A 414 3.03 -11.86 -17.64
C VAL A 414 2.46 -10.84 -16.66
N ALA A 415 3.26 -10.36 -15.70
CA ALA A 415 2.81 -9.36 -14.72
C ALA A 415 2.26 -8.09 -15.35
N LEU A 416 2.94 -7.59 -16.40
CA LEU A 416 2.47 -6.45 -17.19
C LEU A 416 1.15 -6.75 -17.92
N CYS A 417 1.04 -7.92 -18.55
CA CYS A 417 -0.17 -8.33 -19.26
C CYS A 417 -1.38 -8.46 -18.33
N PHE A 418 -1.20 -9.07 -17.16
CA PHE A 418 -2.27 -9.24 -16.17
C PHE A 418 -2.63 -7.91 -15.51
N GLY A 419 -1.64 -7.10 -15.11
CA GLY A 419 -1.88 -5.77 -14.55
C GLY A 419 -2.65 -4.88 -15.53
N ILE A 420 -2.16 -4.73 -16.76
CA ILE A 420 -2.79 -3.85 -17.77
C ILE A 420 -4.13 -4.42 -18.24
N GLY A 421 -4.14 -5.67 -18.71
CA GLY A 421 -5.33 -6.31 -19.27
C GLY A 421 -6.43 -6.49 -18.24
N GLY A 422 -6.08 -7.02 -17.06
CA GLY A 422 -7.00 -7.19 -15.95
C GLY A 422 -7.54 -5.85 -15.44
N GLY A 423 -6.69 -4.83 -15.32
CA GLY A 423 -7.11 -3.50 -14.87
C GLY A 423 -8.04 -2.80 -15.86
N ILE A 424 -7.87 -3.00 -17.17
CA ILE A 424 -8.81 -2.50 -18.18
C ILE A 424 -10.18 -3.18 -18.02
N ILE A 425 -10.21 -4.50 -17.86
CA ILE A 425 -11.45 -5.28 -17.69
C ILE A 425 -12.18 -4.85 -16.43
N VAL A 426 -11.49 -4.82 -15.29
CA VAL A 426 -12.08 -4.44 -14.01
C VAL A 426 -12.47 -2.96 -14.02
N GLY A 427 -11.65 -2.08 -14.60
CA GLY A 427 -11.99 -0.68 -14.78
C GLY A 427 -13.27 -0.47 -15.61
N ALA A 428 -13.52 -1.31 -16.62
CA ALA A 428 -14.78 -1.28 -17.35
C ALA A 428 -15.99 -1.69 -16.49
N ILE A 429 -15.82 -2.67 -15.59
CA ILE A 429 -16.85 -3.09 -14.62
C ILE A 429 -17.12 -1.96 -13.62
N LEU A 430 -16.06 -1.38 -13.06
CA LEU A 430 -16.14 -0.32 -12.05
C LEU A 430 -16.69 1.00 -12.61
N ARG A 431 -16.73 1.17 -13.94
CA ARG A 431 -17.31 2.35 -14.60
C ARG A 431 -18.84 2.33 -14.64
N LEU A 432 -19.47 1.19 -14.35
CA LEU A 432 -20.93 1.11 -14.31
C LEU A 432 -21.48 2.02 -13.19
N PRO A 433 -22.57 2.78 -13.42
CA PRO A 433 -23.07 3.79 -12.47
C PRO A 433 -23.96 3.15 -11.37
N ILE A 434 -23.48 2.09 -10.74
CA ILE A 434 -24.22 1.30 -9.73
C ILE A 434 -23.46 1.15 -8.42
N TRP A 435 -22.26 1.71 -8.34
CA TRP A 435 -21.34 1.49 -7.23
C TRP A 435 -21.33 2.62 -6.20
N GLY A 436 -22.03 3.73 -6.49
CA GLY A 436 -22.15 4.88 -5.59
C GLY A 436 -20.85 5.64 -5.38
N ASP A 437 -20.04 5.78 -6.43
CA ASP A 437 -18.80 6.57 -6.43
C ASP A 437 -19.08 8.09 -6.44
N PRO A 438 -18.18 8.92 -5.91
CA PRO A 438 -18.44 10.35 -5.77
C PRO A 438 -18.49 11.06 -7.13
N ALA A 439 -19.13 12.23 -7.15
CA ALA A 439 -19.02 13.17 -8.25
C ALA A 439 -17.60 13.77 -8.33
N ASP A 440 -17.27 14.41 -9.45
CA ASP A 440 -15.92 14.94 -9.70
C ASP A 440 -15.55 16.14 -8.79
N ASP A 441 -16.55 16.79 -8.18
CA ASP A 441 -16.42 17.88 -7.20
C ASP A 441 -16.44 17.42 -5.74
N ASP A 442 -16.78 16.15 -5.48
CA ASP A 442 -16.86 15.52 -4.15
C ASP A 442 -15.79 14.42 -3.94
N CYS A 443 -14.69 14.46 -4.71
CA CYS A 443 -13.56 13.55 -4.50
C CYS A 443 -12.66 14.02 -3.33
N PHE A 444 -11.96 13.07 -2.71
CA PHE A 444 -10.98 13.28 -1.64
C PHE A 444 -11.58 13.85 -0.34
N ASP A 445 -12.86 13.59 -0.07
CA ASP A 445 -13.53 13.95 1.19
C ASP A 445 -14.08 12.71 1.92
N ASP A 446 -13.81 12.62 3.22
CA ASP A 446 -14.33 11.58 4.09
C ASP A 446 -15.84 11.75 4.34
N GLU A 447 -16.38 12.98 4.27
CA GLU A 447 -17.80 13.28 4.50
C GLU A 447 -18.75 12.48 3.58
N THR A 448 -18.28 12.08 2.41
CA THR A 448 -19.09 11.31 1.45
C THR A 448 -19.51 9.95 2.02
N TYR A 449 -18.68 9.31 2.86
CA TYR A 449 -18.90 7.93 3.34
C TYR A 449 -18.74 7.76 4.85
N TRP A 450 -18.32 8.81 5.56
CA TRP A 450 -18.05 8.77 6.99
C TRP A 450 -18.75 9.91 7.70
N GLU A 451 -19.26 9.60 8.87
CA GLU A 451 -19.72 10.53 9.88
C GLU A 451 -18.49 11.19 10.50
N VAL A 452 -18.14 12.36 9.97
CA VAL A 452 -17.03 13.16 10.47
C VAL A 452 -17.44 13.91 11.75
N PRO A 453 -16.53 14.08 12.72
CA PRO A 453 -16.78 14.95 13.87
C PRO A 453 -17.11 16.37 13.41
N GLU A 454 -18.14 16.98 14.02
CA GLU A 454 -18.42 18.40 13.80
C GLU A 454 -17.17 19.20 14.19
N GLU A 455 -16.71 20.09 13.31
CA GLU A 455 -15.71 21.08 13.70
C GLU A 455 -16.35 21.90 14.83
N GLU A 456 -15.78 21.86 16.05
CA GLU A 456 -16.11 22.87 17.04
C GLU A 456 -15.82 24.20 16.36
N GLU A 457 -16.87 24.99 16.07
CA GLU A 457 -16.71 26.34 15.56
C GLU A 457 -15.80 27.06 16.56
N GLU A 458 -14.51 27.18 16.25
CA GLU A 458 -13.69 28.20 16.85
C GLU A 458 -14.38 29.50 16.44
N VAL A 459 -15.18 30.03 17.36
CA VAL A 459 -15.74 31.36 17.26
C VAL A 459 -14.54 32.29 17.22
N SER A 460 -14.00 32.51 16.02
CA SER A 460 -13.08 33.59 15.74
C SER A 460 -13.90 34.84 15.93
N SER A 461 -13.98 35.27 17.19
CA SER A 461 -14.50 36.56 17.57
C SER A 461 -13.58 37.54 16.87
N SER A 462 -14.00 37.97 15.69
CA SER A 462 -13.34 39.04 14.93
C SER A 462 -13.52 40.32 15.74
N PHE A 463 -12.69 40.49 16.77
CA PHE A 463 -12.50 41.78 17.39
C PHE A 463 -11.79 42.65 16.37
N ILE A 464 -12.58 43.40 15.59
CA ILE A 464 -12.10 44.58 14.88
C ILE A 464 -11.69 45.58 15.95
N CYS A 465 -10.45 45.46 16.42
CA CYS A 465 -9.85 46.44 17.32
C CYS A 465 -9.36 47.60 16.44
N LEU A 466 -10.12 48.69 16.43
CA LEU A 466 -9.68 49.98 15.90
C LEU A 466 -8.47 50.46 16.73
N GLY A 467 -7.27 50.13 16.24
CA GLY A 467 -6.00 50.57 16.80
C GLY A 467 -5.57 49.79 18.04
N PHE A 468 -4.29 49.42 18.05
CA PHE A 468 -3.52 48.74 19.11
C PHE A 468 -3.52 47.20 19.07
N VAL A 469 -2.29 46.68 18.91
CA VAL A 469 -1.93 45.26 18.91
C VAL A 469 -2.00 44.73 20.34
N LEU A 470 -2.79 43.69 20.57
CA LEU A 470 -2.79 42.88 21.79
C LEU A 470 -2.42 41.44 21.43
N PHE A 471 -1.44 40.86 22.12
CA PHE A 471 -1.17 39.42 22.13
C PHE A 471 -1.87 38.84 23.36
N SER A 472 -2.75 37.85 23.18
CA SER A 472 -3.29 37.02 24.28
C SER A 472 -2.89 35.57 24.09
N TYR A 473 -2.54 34.92 25.21
CA TYR A 473 -2.34 33.47 25.34
C TYR A 473 -3.46 32.94 26.25
N GLN A 474 -4.11 31.83 25.89
CA GLN A 474 -5.31 31.32 26.57
C GLN A 474 -5.00 30.00 27.30
N THR A 475 -5.35 29.93 28.59
CA THR A 475 -5.57 28.67 29.33
C THR A 475 -6.81 28.80 30.23
N ASN A 476 -7.37 27.65 30.60
CA ASN A 476 -8.81 27.36 30.73
C ASN A 476 -9.71 28.13 31.70
N ASP A 477 -9.29 29.12 32.49
CA ASP A 477 -10.23 29.72 33.48
C ASP A 477 -10.10 31.23 33.76
N ALA A 478 -9.33 32.02 32.99
CA ALA A 478 -9.37 33.50 33.08
C ALA A 478 -8.72 34.21 31.89
N VAL A 479 -9.29 35.37 31.48
CA VAL A 479 -8.62 36.32 30.58
C VAL A 479 -7.81 37.31 31.41
N ILE A 480 -6.47 37.21 31.37
CA ILE A 480 -5.57 38.21 31.96
C ILE A 480 -5.03 39.10 30.83
N ALA A 481 -5.47 40.36 30.80
CA ALA A 481 -4.93 41.37 29.90
C ALA A 481 -3.81 42.15 30.61
N PHE A 482 -2.60 42.18 30.02
CA PHE A 482 -1.54 43.08 30.46
C PHE A 482 -1.74 44.45 29.81
N CYS A 483 -2.21 45.42 30.57
CA CYS A 483 -2.11 46.84 30.21
C CYS A 483 -1.02 47.48 31.05
N CYS A 484 -0.04 48.09 30.38
CA CYS A 484 0.98 48.88 31.06
C CYS A 484 0.26 50.00 31.83
N SER A 485 0.33 49.94 33.17
CA SER A 485 -0.08 50.94 34.17
C SER A 485 -1.45 50.89 34.89
N ARG A 486 -2.21 49.76 34.91
CA ARG A 486 -3.20 49.42 35.99
C ARG A 486 -3.85 48.05 35.76
N LEU A 487 -4.02 47.23 36.82
CA LEU A 487 -4.78 45.96 36.77
C LEU A 487 -6.29 46.23 36.85
N TYR A 488 -7.06 45.64 35.95
CA TYR A 488 -8.51 45.43 36.11
C TYR A 488 -8.85 44.00 35.66
N CYS A 489 -9.47 43.21 36.56
CA CYS A 489 -10.12 41.94 36.18
C CYS A 489 -11.60 42.22 35.87
N ILE A 490 -12.09 41.70 34.75
CA ILE A 490 -13.52 41.72 34.41
C ILE A 490 -13.98 40.26 34.40
N GLN A 491 -14.93 39.93 35.27
CA GLN A 491 -15.67 38.67 35.21
C GLN A 491 -17.08 39.02 34.70
N SER A 492 -17.42 38.62 33.47
CA SER A 492 -18.80 38.76 32.98
C SER A 492 -19.60 37.50 33.33
N PRO A 493 -20.77 37.59 33.98
CA PRO A 493 -21.72 36.50 33.98
C PRO A 493 -22.51 36.48 32.66
N LEU A 494 -22.85 35.29 32.19
CA LEU A 494 -23.57 35.02 30.93
C LEU A 494 -25.05 35.47 30.92
N ASP A 495 -25.51 36.25 31.91
CA ASP A 495 -26.94 36.56 32.12
C ASP A 495 -27.26 38.07 32.25
N GLY A 496 -26.65 38.93 31.43
CA GLY A 496 -27.24 40.23 31.09
C GLY A 496 -27.48 41.24 32.23
N SER A 497 -26.82 41.09 33.39
CA SER A 497 -26.86 42.07 34.48
C SER A 497 -25.59 42.96 34.50
N THR A 498 -25.75 44.23 34.89
CA THR A 498 -24.72 45.29 34.84
C THR A 498 -23.42 44.94 35.60
N ALA A 499 -22.28 45.12 34.93
CA ALA A 499 -20.93 44.87 35.49
C ALA A 499 -20.63 45.72 36.74
N GLN A 500 -20.09 45.10 37.79
CA GLN A 500 -19.54 45.79 38.96
C GLN A 500 -18.01 45.91 38.86
N PHE A 501 -17.49 47.12 39.08
CA PHE A 501 -16.05 47.39 39.18
C PHE A 501 -15.57 47.21 40.63
N TRP A 502 -14.54 46.39 40.84
CA TRP A 502 -13.83 46.28 42.12
C TRP A 502 -12.41 46.85 41.97
N ASP A 503 -12.06 47.83 42.81
CA ASP A 503 -10.71 48.38 42.91
C ASP A 503 -9.96 47.65 44.03
N TYR A 504 -9.01 46.77 43.66
CA TYR A 504 -8.10 46.13 44.60
C TYR A 504 -6.76 46.87 44.61
N SER A 505 -6.78 48.09 45.12
CA SER A 505 -5.57 48.76 45.59
C SER A 505 -5.39 48.44 47.07
N HIS A 506 -4.74 47.30 47.37
CA HIS A 506 -3.99 46.94 48.58
C HIS A 506 -4.04 45.42 48.77
N ILE A 507 -2.93 44.72 48.51
CA ILE A 507 -2.33 43.67 49.34
C ILE A 507 -1.03 43.26 48.61
N LEU A 508 0.07 43.78 49.14
CA LEU A 508 1.44 43.32 48.93
C LEU A 508 1.78 42.50 50.17
N MET A 509 1.96 41.18 50.01
CA MET A 509 2.92 40.36 50.76
C MET A 509 3.14 39.04 50.04
#